data_AF-A0A7S3XKT1-F1
#
_entry.id   AF-A0A7S3XKT1-F1
#
_cell.length_a   1.000
_cell.length_b   1.000
_cell.length_c   1.000
_cell.angle_alpha   90.00
_cell.angle_beta   90.00
_cell.angle_gamma   90.00
#
_symmetry.space_group_name_H-M   'P 1'
#
loop_
_entity.id
_entity.type
_entity.pdbx_description
1 polymer ?
#
loop_
_entity_poly.entity_id
_entity_poly.type
_entity_poly.pdbx_seq_one_letter_code
_entity_poly.pdbx_strand_id
1 'polypeptide(L)'
;QEEHRLHKQLGLEPKYEQLRDILQQFADGDGSLTKQKFAEATTTVEARDILDLLKIDDNDMMDILDILLVGKATVIDVDEFVEYCKKVQGTATMRDILCLKSSVIAHGRSLFHRMARATESLTEMLESSVDDLNQLNELEAALNW
;
A
#
# COMPACT_ATOMS: atom_id res chain seq x y z
N GLN A 1 -24.55 27.09 11.26
CA GLN A 1 -23.26 26.41 11.55
C GLN A 1 -22.79 25.51 10.39
N GLU A 2 -23.60 25.30 9.35
CA GLU A 2 -23.23 24.50 8.17
C GLU A 2 -22.46 25.30 7.09
N GLU A 3 -22.74 26.60 6.95
CA GLU A 3 -22.08 27.46 5.95
C GLU A 3 -20.59 27.72 6.23
N HIS A 4 -20.15 27.62 7.49
CA HIS A 4 -18.73 27.78 7.85
C HIS A 4 -17.88 26.55 7.49
N ARG A 5 -18.49 25.40 7.18
CA ARG A 5 -17.78 24.21 6.70
C ARG A 5 -17.56 24.25 5.19
N LEU A 6 -18.51 24.79 4.43
CA LEU A 6 -18.43 24.94 2.97
C LEU A 6 -17.39 26.00 2.55
N HIS A 7 -17.32 27.13 3.25
CA HIS A 7 -16.32 28.16 2.93
C HIS A 7 -14.87 27.75 3.24
N LYS A 8 -14.66 26.76 4.11
CA LYS A 8 -13.32 26.22 4.41
C LYS A 8 -12.83 25.22 3.36
N GLN A 9 -13.75 24.54 2.65
CA GLN A 9 -13.43 23.66 1.52
C GLN A 9 -13.08 24.43 0.23
N LEU A 10 -13.71 25.59 0.00
CA LEU A 10 -13.44 26.43 -1.19
C LEU A 10 -12.02 27.00 -1.27
N GLY A 11 -11.29 27.11 -0.15
CA GLY A 11 -9.92 27.67 -0.13
C GLY A 11 -8.81 26.65 -0.42
N LEU A 12 -9.07 25.36 -0.21
CA LEU A 12 -8.06 24.30 -0.33
C LEU A 12 -8.17 23.52 -1.64
N GLU A 13 -9.32 23.57 -2.31
CA GLU A 13 -9.46 22.93 -3.63
C GLU A 13 -8.42 23.39 -4.65
N PRO A 14 -8.10 24.70 -4.77
CA PRO A 14 -7.02 25.13 -5.65
C PRO A 14 -5.65 24.53 -5.27
N LYS A 15 -5.45 24.14 -4.00
CA LYS A 15 -4.21 23.52 -3.52
C LYS A 15 -4.12 22.04 -3.89
N TYR A 16 -5.23 21.33 -3.87
CA TYR A 16 -5.28 19.95 -4.37
C TYR A 16 -5.05 19.89 -5.89
N GLU A 17 -5.61 20.82 -6.66
CA GLU A 17 -5.32 20.91 -8.10
C GLU A 17 -3.85 21.29 -8.37
N GLN A 18 -3.28 22.22 -7.60
CA GLN A 18 -1.84 22.54 -7.71
C GLN A 18 -0.97 21.33 -7.39
N LEU A 19 -1.29 20.56 -6.34
CA LEU A 19 -0.58 19.33 -6.00
C LEU A 19 -0.69 18.30 -7.12
N ARG A 20 -1.90 18.13 -7.68
CA ARG A 20 -2.17 17.25 -8.82
C ARG A 20 -1.30 17.62 -10.01
N ASP A 21 -1.28 18.89 -10.39
CA ASP A 21 -0.51 19.39 -11.54
C ASP A 21 0.99 19.17 -11.36
N ILE A 22 1.52 19.36 -10.14
CA ILE A 22 2.94 19.08 -9.85
C ILE A 22 3.22 17.58 -10.00
N LEU A 23 2.41 16.72 -9.38
CA LEU A 23 2.59 15.26 -9.46
C LEU A 23 2.47 14.76 -10.91
N GLN A 24 1.56 15.34 -11.68
CA GLN A 24 1.33 14.97 -13.08
C GLN A 24 2.54 15.26 -13.98
N GLN A 25 3.39 16.24 -13.64
CA GLN A 25 4.63 16.52 -14.39
C GLN A 25 5.65 15.38 -14.30
N PHE A 26 5.58 14.58 -13.23
CA PHE A 26 6.45 13.42 -13.02
C PHE A 26 5.81 12.11 -13.47
N ALA A 27 4.49 12.12 -13.65
CA ALA A 27 3.72 10.95 -14.05
C ALA A 27 4.10 10.48 -15.45
N ASP A 28 3.90 9.19 -15.69
CA ASP A 28 3.93 8.67 -17.04
C ASP A 28 2.68 9.14 -17.83
N GLY A 29 2.64 8.85 -19.13
CA GLY A 29 1.55 9.32 -20.01
C GLY A 29 0.16 8.80 -19.66
N ASP A 30 0.05 7.90 -18.67
CA ASP A 30 -1.19 7.33 -18.14
C ASP A 30 -1.64 7.97 -16.81
N GLY A 31 -0.88 8.92 -16.24
CA GLY A 31 -1.18 9.50 -14.92
C GLY A 31 -0.72 8.66 -13.73
N SER A 32 0.09 7.63 -13.98
CA SER A 32 0.69 6.81 -12.92
C SER A 32 2.10 7.31 -12.57
N LEU A 33 2.43 7.21 -11.28
CA LEU A 33 3.77 7.46 -10.74
C LEU A 33 4.37 6.18 -10.17
N THR A 34 5.62 5.88 -10.50
CA THR A 34 6.38 4.90 -9.72
C THR A 34 6.71 5.48 -8.34
N LYS A 35 6.99 4.62 -7.35
CA LYS A 35 7.45 5.07 -6.02
C LYS A 35 8.62 6.07 -6.08
N GLN A 36 9.56 5.84 -7.00
CA GLN A 36 10.72 6.72 -7.17
C GLN A 36 10.30 8.09 -7.67
N LYS A 37 9.48 8.15 -8.74
CA LYS A 37 8.98 9.41 -9.29
C LYS A 37 8.11 10.18 -8.29
N PHE A 38 7.31 9.46 -7.51
CA PHE A 38 6.53 10.06 -6.43
C PHE A 38 7.43 10.69 -5.36
N ALA A 39 8.49 9.98 -4.93
CA ALA A 39 9.47 10.54 -4.00
C ALA A 39 10.17 11.77 -4.58
N GLU A 40 10.58 11.73 -5.85
CA GLU A 40 11.17 12.87 -6.53
C GLU A 40 10.19 14.06 -6.58
N ALA A 41 8.94 13.84 -6.98
CA ALA A 41 7.91 14.88 -7.05
C ALA A 41 7.61 15.53 -5.68
N THR A 42 7.46 14.71 -4.63
CA THR A 42 7.20 15.17 -3.26
C THR A 42 8.42 15.79 -2.58
N THR A 43 9.63 15.62 -3.14
CA THR A 43 10.82 16.32 -2.67
C THR A 43 11.01 17.73 -3.24
N THR A 44 10.20 18.11 -4.24
CA THR A 44 10.24 19.48 -4.78
C THR A 44 9.75 20.49 -3.75
N VAL A 45 10.32 21.70 -3.77
CA VAL A 45 9.93 22.78 -2.85
C VAL A 45 8.44 23.11 -3.01
N GLU A 46 7.97 23.16 -4.25
CA GLU A 46 6.58 23.48 -4.58
C GLU A 46 5.59 22.43 -4.04
N ALA A 47 5.90 21.14 -4.20
CA ALA A 47 5.06 20.08 -3.65
C ALA A 47 5.04 20.13 -2.12
N ARG A 48 6.19 20.31 -1.47
CA ARG A 48 6.30 20.40 -0.01
C ARG A 48 5.50 21.57 0.56
N ASP A 49 5.63 22.75 -0.06
CA ASP A 49 4.89 23.94 0.37
C ASP A 49 3.37 23.69 0.30
N ILE A 50 2.91 22.98 -0.72
CA ILE A 50 1.48 22.64 -0.86
C ILE A 50 1.06 21.57 0.15
N LEU A 51 1.86 20.52 0.34
CA LEU A 51 1.58 19.47 1.33
C LEU A 51 1.51 20.04 2.75
N ASP A 52 2.41 20.97 3.10
CA ASP A 52 2.39 21.69 4.37
C ASP A 52 1.12 22.54 4.53
N LEU A 53 0.69 23.25 3.48
CA LEU A 53 -0.58 23.99 3.48
C LEU A 53 -1.79 23.07 3.64
N LEU A 54 -1.72 21.87 3.08
CA LEU A 54 -2.72 20.81 3.24
C LEU A 54 -2.61 20.10 4.60
N LYS A 55 -1.56 20.35 5.37
CA LYS A 55 -1.25 19.71 6.66
C LYS A 55 -1.07 18.20 6.55
N ILE A 56 -0.42 17.77 5.47
CA ILE A 56 -0.07 16.38 5.22
C ILE A 56 1.41 16.26 5.52
N ASP A 57 1.75 15.60 6.61
CA ASP A 57 3.15 15.35 6.97
C ASP A 57 3.69 14.08 6.29
N ASP A 58 4.99 13.82 6.45
CA ASP A 58 5.63 12.65 5.87
C ASP A 58 5.02 11.32 6.35
N ASN A 59 4.50 11.26 7.58
CA ASN A 59 3.86 10.05 8.08
C ASN A 59 2.50 9.85 7.43
N ASP A 60 1.70 10.91 7.29
CA ASP A 60 0.43 10.88 6.57
C ASP A 60 0.64 10.44 5.11
N MET A 61 1.68 10.94 4.44
CA MET A 61 2.02 10.52 3.08
C MET A 61 2.34 9.02 3.01
N MET A 62 3.16 8.52 3.94
CA MET A 62 3.52 7.10 3.99
C MET A 62 2.30 6.21 4.24
N ASP A 63 1.41 6.61 5.14
CA ASP A 63 0.15 5.90 5.40
C ASP A 63 -0.76 5.90 4.16
N ILE A 64 -0.89 7.03 3.47
CA ILE A 64 -1.66 7.13 2.23
C ILE A 64 -1.07 6.21 1.16
N LEU A 65 0.26 6.21 0.98
CA LEU A 65 0.94 5.33 0.03
C LEU A 65 0.73 3.86 0.36
N ASP A 66 0.85 3.48 1.63
CA ASP A 66 0.67 2.11 2.07
C ASP A 66 -0.74 1.61 1.74
N ILE A 67 -1.75 2.48 1.84
CA ILE A 67 -3.15 2.20 1.53
C ILE A 67 -3.40 2.12 0.02
N LEU A 68 -2.86 3.05 -0.76
CA LEU A 68 -3.01 3.07 -2.22
C LEU A 68 -2.38 1.83 -2.87
N LEU A 69 -1.24 1.39 -2.32
CA LEU A 69 -0.47 0.26 -2.85
C LEU A 69 -0.93 -1.10 -2.31
N VAL A 70 -2.06 -1.16 -1.59
CA VAL A 70 -2.61 -2.44 -1.14
C VAL A 70 -3.18 -3.21 -2.31
N GLY A 71 -2.52 -4.32 -2.65
CA GLY A 71 -2.97 -5.21 -3.72
C GLY A 71 -2.75 -4.65 -5.13
N LYS A 72 -2.05 -3.53 -5.27
CA LYS A 72 -1.67 -2.93 -6.55
C LYS A 72 -0.17 -3.11 -6.83
N ALA A 73 0.19 -2.97 -8.10
CA ALA A 73 1.58 -2.83 -8.53
C ALA A 73 2.21 -1.57 -7.89
N THR A 74 3.53 -1.43 -7.96
CA THR A 74 4.34 -0.34 -7.38
C THR A 74 4.11 1.05 -8.02
N VAL A 75 2.89 1.29 -8.50
CA VAL A 75 2.43 2.48 -9.21
C VAL A 75 1.34 3.17 -8.39
N ILE A 76 1.39 4.49 -8.40
CA ILE A 76 0.55 5.38 -7.62
C ILE A 76 -0.20 6.23 -8.65
N ASP A 77 -1.52 6.10 -8.69
CA ASP A 77 -2.37 6.97 -9.52
C ASP A 77 -2.46 8.36 -8.86
N VAL A 78 -2.15 9.41 -9.64
CA VAL A 78 -2.11 10.79 -9.14
C VAL A 78 -3.49 11.24 -8.64
N ASP A 79 -4.55 10.90 -9.37
CA ASP A 79 -5.92 11.30 -9.02
C ASP A 79 -6.37 10.60 -7.74
N GLU A 80 -6.04 9.31 -7.61
CA GLU A 80 -6.33 8.53 -6.41
C GLU A 80 -5.61 9.08 -5.18
N PHE A 81 -4.33 9.46 -5.33
CA PHE A 81 -3.56 10.05 -4.25
C PHE A 81 -4.16 11.37 -3.75
N VAL A 82 -4.50 12.28 -4.67
CA VAL A 82 -5.09 13.58 -4.32
C VAL A 82 -6.47 13.42 -3.69
N GLU A 83 -7.30 12.51 -4.19
CA GLU A 83 -8.58 12.12 -3.58
C GLU A 83 -8.40 11.62 -2.14
N TYR A 84 -7.37 10.82 -1.88
CA TYR A 84 -7.07 10.35 -0.53
C TYR A 84 -6.61 11.49 0.38
N CYS A 85 -5.78 12.40 -0.13
CA CYS A 85 -5.37 13.59 0.60
C CYS A 85 -6.57 14.46 1.02
N LYS A 86 -7.59 14.60 0.16
CA LYS A 86 -8.87 15.28 0.48
C LYS A 86 -9.63 14.56 1.61
N LYS A 87 -9.68 13.23 1.57
CA LYS A 87 -10.40 12.40 2.56
C LYS A 87 -9.74 12.43 3.94
N VAL A 88 -8.41 12.39 4.00
CA VAL A 88 -7.64 12.38 5.26
C VAL A 88 -7.79 13.71 6.00
N GLN A 89 -7.73 14.85 5.28
CA GLN A 89 -7.82 16.17 5.88
C GLN A 89 -9.21 16.49 6.46
N GLY A 90 -10.28 15.88 5.92
CA GLY A 90 -11.66 16.20 6.28
C GLY A 90 -12.13 15.68 7.65
N THR A 91 -11.45 14.71 8.26
CA THR A 91 -11.99 13.98 9.41
C THR A 91 -10.88 13.38 10.28
N ALA A 92 -10.70 13.88 11.50
CA ALA A 92 -9.78 13.29 12.49
C ALA A 92 -10.06 11.79 12.71
N THR A 93 -11.33 11.40 12.68
CA THR A 93 -11.79 10.00 12.75
C THR A 93 -11.34 9.15 11.55
N MET A 94 -11.16 9.76 10.38
CA MET A 94 -10.71 9.06 9.18
C MET A 94 -9.22 8.73 9.28
N ARG A 95 -8.39 9.62 9.86
CA ARG A 95 -6.98 9.31 10.16
C ARG A 95 -6.86 8.08 11.06
N ASP A 96 -7.62 8.03 12.16
CA ASP A 96 -7.62 6.87 13.06
C ASP A 96 -8.09 5.58 12.35
N ILE A 97 -9.15 5.67 11.53
CA ILE A 97 -9.64 4.54 10.73
C ILE A 97 -8.61 4.09 9.70
N LEU A 98 -7.87 5.01 9.09
CA LEU A 98 -6.84 4.70 8.10
C LEU A 98 -5.62 4.05 8.76
N CYS A 99 -5.16 4.55 9.92
CA CYS A 99 -4.11 3.88 10.70
C CYS A 99 -4.54 2.48 11.17
N LEU A 100 -5.80 2.31 11.57
CA LEU A 100 -6.34 0.99 11.89
C LEU A 100 -6.37 0.07 10.67
N LYS A 101 -6.77 0.58 9.49
CA LYS A 101 -6.75 -0.18 8.24
C LYS A 101 -5.33 -0.56 7.83
N SER A 102 -4.36 0.36 7.89
CA SER A 102 -2.97 0.06 7.54
C SER A 102 -2.40 -1.02 8.47
N SER A 103 -2.68 -0.92 9.78
CA SER A 103 -2.28 -1.93 10.77
C SER A 103 -2.90 -3.31 10.48
N VAL A 104 -4.19 -3.37 10.19
CA VAL A 104 -4.88 -4.63 9.84
C VAL A 104 -4.32 -5.23 8.56
N ILE A 105 -4.01 -4.41 7.55
CA ILE A 105 -3.47 -4.86 6.27
C ILE A 105 -2.02 -5.35 6.43
N ALA A 106 -1.19 -4.63 7.18
CA ALA A 106 0.17 -5.05 7.51
C ALA A 106 0.17 -6.39 8.27
N HIS A 107 -0.74 -6.53 9.25
CA HIS A 107 -0.91 -7.76 9.99
C HIS A 107 -1.38 -8.92 9.10
N GLY A 108 -2.34 -8.66 8.20
CA GLY A 108 -2.80 -9.61 7.20
C GLY A 108 -1.69 -10.08 6.26
N ARG A 109 -0.84 -9.17 5.77
CA ARG A 109 0.34 -9.51 4.96
C ARG A 109 1.33 -10.40 5.72
N SER A 110 1.61 -10.09 6.98
CA SER A 110 2.49 -10.89 7.84
C SER A 110 1.92 -12.31 8.05
N LEU A 111 0.62 -12.41 8.33
CA LEU A 111 -0.09 -13.69 8.44
C LEU A 111 0.00 -14.50 7.15
N PHE A 112 -0.25 -13.87 6.00
CA PHE A 112 -0.16 -14.55 4.71
C PHE A 112 1.25 -15.09 4.43
N HIS A 113 2.31 -14.32 4.72
CA HIS A 113 3.70 -14.78 4.57
C HIS A 113 4.02 -15.96 5.50
N ARG A 114 3.52 -15.92 6.73
CA ARG A 114 3.70 -17.04 7.69
C ARG A 114 2.97 -18.29 7.20
N MET A 115 1.76 -18.14 6.67
CA MET A 115 1.00 -19.25 6.09
C MET A 115 1.72 -19.83 4.87
N ALA A 116 2.21 -18.98 3.96
CA ALA A 116 2.95 -19.42 2.77
C ALA A 116 4.19 -20.26 3.14
N ARG A 117 4.97 -19.80 4.14
CA ARG A 117 6.12 -20.57 4.66
C ARG A 117 5.71 -21.88 5.32
N ALA A 118 4.61 -21.88 6.06
CA ALA A 118 4.10 -23.09 6.68
C ALA A 118 3.63 -24.11 5.63
N THR A 119 2.97 -23.66 4.56
CA THR A 119 2.55 -24.53 3.45
C THR A 119 3.73 -25.09 2.67
N GLU A 120 4.77 -24.28 2.44
CA GLU A 120 6.01 -24.73 1.80
C GLU A 120 6.69 -25.82 2.65
N SER A 121 6.87 -25.57 3.94
CA SER A 121 7.44 -26.55 4.87
C SER A 121 6.61 -27.85 4.96
N LEU A 122 5.27 -27.76 4.95
CA LEU A 122 4.42 -28.96 4.91
C LEU A 122 4.54 -29.73 3.60
N THR A 123 4.75 -29.03 2.48
CA THR A 123 4.95 -29.65 1.17
C THR A 123 6.27 -30.43 1.15
N GLU A 124 7.35 -29.82 1.64
CA GLU A 124 8.66 -30.49 1.79
C GLU A 124 8.58 -31.72 2.70
N MET A 125 7.85 -31.63 3.82
CA MET A 125 7.64 -32.77 4.72
C MET A 125 6.86 -33.91 4.07
N LEU A 126 5.84 -33.59 3.25
CA LEU A 126 5.07 -34.58 2.51
C LEU A 126 5.92 -35.27 1.45
N GLU A 127 6.72 -34.51 0.70
CA GLU A 127 7.64 -35.07 -0.30
C GLU A 127 8.63 -36.04 0.34
N SER A 128 9.27 -35.65 1.45
CA SER A 128 10.17 -36.54 2.20
C SER A 128 9.47 -37.81 2.69
N SER A 129 8.23 -37.69 3.18
CA SER A 129 7.48 -38.86 3.66
C SER A 129 7.09 -39.82 2.53
N VAL A 130 6.83 -39.29 1.34
CA VAL A 130 6.56 -40.11 0.15
C VAL A 130 7.82 -40.85 -0.28
N ASP A 131 8.98 -40.20 -0.25
CA ASP A 131 10.27 -40.84 -0.55
C ASP A 131 10.58 -41.97 0.44
N ASP A 132 10.35 -41.76 1.73
CA ASP A 132 10.52 -42.79 2.76
C ASP A 132 9.61 -44.01 2.51
N LEU A 133 8.34 -43.76 2.14
CA LEU A 133 7.39 -44.84 1.81
C LEU A 133 7.82 -45.62 0.56
N ASN A 134 8.32 -44.93 -0.46
CA ASN A 134 8.83 -45.59 -1.67
C ASN A 134 10.03 -46.49 -1.36
N GLN A 135 10.98 -46.01 -0.54
CA GLN A 135 12.13 -46.81 -0.12
C GLN A 135 11.72 -48.06 0.67
N LEU A 136 10.74 -47.93 1.58
CA LEU A 136 10.22 -49.08 2.33
C LEU A 136 9.58 -50.13 1.41
N ASN A 137 8.82 -49.68 0.40
CA ASN A 137 8.19 -50.57 -0.57
C ASN A 137 9.23 -51.31 -1.43
N GLU A 138 10.32 -50.64 -1.82
CA GLU A 138 11.44 -51.28 -2.53
C GLU A 138 12.16 -52.33 -1.66
N LEU A 139 12.37 -52.05 -0.37
CA LEU A 139 12.96 -53.00 0.57
C LEU A 139 12.05 -54.22 0.80
N GLU A 140 10.75 -54.02 0.93
CA GLU A 140 9.77 -55.11 1.03
C GLU A 140 9.78 -55.98 -0.23
N ALA A 141 9.83 -55.36 -1.42
CA ALA A 141 9.96 -56.07 -2.68
C ALA A 141 11.25 -56.89 -2.73
N ALA A 142 12.38 -56.37 -2.23
CA ALA A 142 13.66 -57.09 -2.20
C ALA A 142 13.68 -58.27 -1.20
N LEU A 143 12.93 -58.19 -0.10
CA LEU A 143 12.82 -59.25 0.91
C LEU A 143 11.90 -60.41 0.50
N ASN A 144 10.98 -60.18 -0.44
CA ASN A 144 10.03 -61.17 -0.94
C ASN A 144 10.56 -62.00 -2.14
N TRP A 145 11.85 -61.87 -2.48
CA TRP A 145 12.59 -62.69 -3.46
C TRP A 145 13.56 -63.65 -2.77
#